data_AF-A0A394DAB2-F1
#
_entry.id   AF-A0A394DAB2-F1
#
_cell.length_a   1.000
_cell.length_b   1.000
_cell.length_c   1.000
_cell.angle_alpha   90.00
_cell.angle_beta   90.00
_cell.angle_gamma   90.00
#
_symmetry.space_group_name_H-M   'P 1'
#
loop_
_entity.id
_entity.type
_entity.pdbx_description
1 polymer ?
#
loop_
_entity_poly.entity_id
_entity_poly.type
_entity_poly.pdbx_seq_one_letter_code
_entity_poly.pdbx_strand_id
1 'polypeptide(L)'
;MVFAEWYRICELPGANDTASAHFISQLHQNILLKGDDVTDRFFRLLMELSVAHCLSTEVINSGAMQSPQQLQPMSFLAIDVYAKLVFSILKGSSKLILLSKILAVTVRFILEDVEEKKMSFNPRPYFRLFINWLLDLGSLEPVIDGANLQILTAFANAFHALQPLKVPGFSFAWLELISHRSFMPKMLTGNAQKGWPYIQRLLVDLFQFMEPFLRHAELGDSVRLLYKGTLRVLLVLLHDFPEFLCDYHFTFCDVIPPSCIQMRNIILSAFPRSMRLPDPSTPNLKIDLLQEITQSPRVLSEVDAVLKAKLMKADVDEYLKSRQQNSSFLSDLKEKLLLSSIEAGSVGTRYNVPLINSLVLYVGMQAIQQLQGRSPHAQSSANAFPLAVFSVGAALDIFQTLIMDLDTEGRYLFLNAVANQLRYPNTHTHYFSFILLYLFAESNQEIIQEQITRVLLERLIVNRPHPWGLLITFIELIKNPRYNLWNRSFIRCAPEIEKLFESVSRSCGGPKPVEESMVPGWV
;
A
#
# COMPACT_ATOMS: atom_id res chain seq x y z
N MET A 1 37.03 -21.88 16.01
CA MET A 1 37.90 -22.72 15.15
C MET A 1 37.29 -22.91 13.76
N VAL A 2 36.09 -23.50 13.64
CA VAL A 2 35.40 -23.71 12.33
C VAL A 2 35.27 -22.42 11.49
N PHE A 3 34.84 -21.30 12.08
CA PHE A 3 34.70 -20.04 11.34
C PHE A 3 36.06 -19.46 10.87
N ALA A 4 37.11 -19.60 11.68
CA ALA A 4 38.45 -19.13 11.32
C ALA A 4 39.08 -19.99 10.22
N GLU A 5 38.79 -21.29 10.21
CA GLU A 5 39.18 -22.20 9.13
C GLU A 5 38.46 -21.83 7.83
N TRP A 6 37.14 -21.61 7.87
CA TRP A 6 36.39 -21.13 6.71
C TRP A 6 36.90 -19.79 6.18
N TYR A 7 37.19 -18.85 7.08
CA TYR A 7 37.81 -17.57 6.73
C TYR A 7 39.12 -17.76 5.96
N ARG A 8 40.02 -18.62 6.44
CA ARG A 8 41.29 -18.92 5.74
C ARG A 8 41.05 -19.53 4.36
N ILE A 9 40.05 -20.40 4.22
CA ILE A 9 39.67 -20.98 2.91
C ILE A 9 39.19 -19.88 1.95
N CYS A 10 38.43 -18.89 2.46
CA CYS A 10 37.94 -17.76 1.67
C CYS A 10 39.02 -16.74 1.25
N GLU A 11 40.11 -16.61 2.02
CA GLU A 11 41.19 -15.65 1.77
C GLU A 11 42.24 -16.16 0.77
N LEU A 12 42.28 -17.46 0.49
CA LEU A 12 43.25 -18.03 -0.46
C LEU A 12 42.91 -17.58 -1.90
N PRO A 13 43.86 -16.98 -2.66
CA PRO A 13 43.62 -16.56 -4.03
C PRO A 13 43.42 -17.76 -4.95
N GLY A 14 42.29 -17.81 -5.65
CA GLY A 14 41.92 -18.88 -6.59
C GLY A 14 40.67 -19.64 -6.14
N ALA A 15 39.85 -20.08 -7.09
CA ALA A 15 38.61 -20.84 -6.81
C ALA A 15 38.95 -22.19 -6.17
N ASN A 16 39.05 -22.23 -4.84
CA ASN A 16 39.31 -23.44 -4.07
C ASN A 16 37.99 -24.21 -3.84
N ASP A 17 37.24 -24.44 -4.93
CA ASP A 17 35.93 -25.08 -4.91
C ASP A 17 35.99 -26.47 -4.28
N THR A 18 37.12 -27.17 -4.43
CA THR A 18 37.40 -28.47 -3.83
C THR A 18 37.60 -28.37 -2.31
N ALA A 19 38.41 -27.43 -1.82
CA ALA A 19 38.59 -27.20 -0.38
C ALA A 19 37.28 -26.76 0.28
N SER A 20 36.52 -25.89 -0.40
CA SER A 20 35.20 -25.45 0.05
C SER A 20 34.22 -26.63 0.10
N ALA A 21 34.13 -27.45 -0.94
CA ALA A 21 33.26 -28.62 -0.95
C ALA A 21 33.63 -29.63 0.14
N HIS A 22 34.93 -29.87 0.37
CA HIS A 22 35.40 -30.76 1.43
C HIS A 22 35.02 -30.25 2.82
N PHE A 23 35.25 -28.96 3.09
CA PHE A 23 34.87 -28.31 4.34
C PHE A 23 33.35 -28.40 4.58
N ILE A 24 32.54 -28.13 3.56
CA ILE A 24 31.07 -28.20 3.65
C ILE A 24 30.60 -29.64 3.88
N SER A 25 31.24 -30.64 3.27
CA SER A 25 30.91 -32.06 3.50
C SER A 25 31.19 -32.47 4.96
N GLN A 26 32.34 -32.07 5.50
CA GLN A 26 32.67 -32.32 6.91
C GLN A 26 31.69 -31.61 7.86
N LEU A 27 31.27 -30.39 7.52
CA LEU A 27 30.31 -29.62 8.30
C LEU A 27 28.92 -30.25 8.30
N HIS A 28 28.48 -30.80 7.15
CA HIS A 28 27.24 -31.56 7.05
C HIS A 28 27.25 -32.78 7.97
N GLN A 29 28.31 -33.58 7.93
CA GLN A 29 28.43 -34.80 8.75
C GLN A 29 28.50 -34.50 10.26
N ASN A 30 29.18 -33.42 10.65
CA ASN A 30 29.51 -33.18 12.05
C ASN A 30 28.55 -32.24 12.79
N ILE A 31 27.83 -31.36 12.08
CA ILE A 31 27.02 -30.31 12.71
C ILE A 31 25.57 -30.38 12.23
N LEU A 32 25.36 -30.40 10.90
CA LEU A 32 24.00 -30.31 10.35
C LEU A 32 23.16 -31.58 10.55
N LEU A 33 23.80 -32.73 10.76
CA LEU A 33 23.11 -34.02 11.04
C LEU A 33 22.95 -34.34 12.53
N LYS A 34 23.55 -33.57 13.46
CA LYS A 34 23.58 -33.89 14.90
C LYS A 34 22.36 -33.42 15.71
N GLY A 35 21.28 -33.02 15.04
CA GLY A 35 20.02 -32.59 15.66
C GLY A 35 19.82 -31.07 15.65
N ASP A 36 18.58 -30.65 15.94
CA ASP A 36 18.14 -29.30 15.62
C ASP A 36 18.80 -28.20 16.48
N ASP A 37 18.98 -28.44 17.77
CA ASP A 37 19.56 -27.48 18.73
C ASP A 37 21.02 -27.14 18.43
N VAL A 38 21.81 -28.14 18.03
CA VAL A 38 23.23 -27.95 17.70
C VAL A 38 23.37 -27.07 16.45
N THR A 39 22.48 -27.27 15.48
CA THR A 39 22.43 -26.47 14.25
C THR A 39 22.02 -25.02 14.55
N ASP A 40 21.01 -24.81 15.40
CA ASP A 40 20.58 -23.46 15.79
C ASP A 40 21.69 -22.71 16.52
N ARG A 41 22.33 -23.35 17.50
CA ARG A 41 23.46 -22.78 18.24
C ARG A 41 24.63 -22.44 17.31
N PHE A 42 24.89 -23.28 16.32
CA PHE A 42 25.96 -23.03 15.36
C PHE A 42 25.74 -21.72 14.58
N PHE A 43 24.58 -21.53 13.95
CA PHE A 43 24.28 -20.32 13.20
C PHE A 43 24.18 -19.07 14.09
N ARG A 44 23.67 -19.23 15.33
CA ARG A 44 23.65 -18.15 16.31
C ARG A 44 25.06 -17.66 16.66
N LEU A 45 25.98 -18.58 16.97
CA LEU A 45 27.38 -18.23 17.30
C LEU A 45 28.11 -17.58 16.12
N LEU A 46 27.85 -18.04 14.88
CA LEU A 46 28.43 -17.40 13.70
C LEU A 46 27.94 -15.96 13.53
N MET A 47 26.65 -15.71 13.76
CA MET A 47 26.08 -14.37 13.75
C MET A 47 26.76 -13.49 14.80
N GLU A 48 26.82 -13.96 16.04
CA GLU A 48 27.43 -13.25 17.17
C GLU A 48 28.87 -12.83 16.88
N LEU A 49 29.70 -13.77 16.43
CA LEU A 49 31.09 -13.49 16.08
C LEU A 49 31.21 -12.49 14.92
N SER A 50 30.38 -12.63 13.89
CA SER A 50 30.46 -11.79 12.69
C SER A 50 29.99 -10.36 12.97
N VAL A 51 28.92 -10.20 13.75
CA VAL A 51 28.40 -8.91 14.18
C VAL A 51 29.37 -8.24 15.16
N ALA A 52 29.87 -8.96 16.16
CA ALA A 52 30.84 -8.42 17.12
C ALA A 52 32.12 -7.92 16.42
N HIS A 53 32.62 -8.66 15.44
CA HIS A 53 33.77 -8.23 14.63
C HIS A 53 33.44 -6.99 13.78
N CYS A 54 32.27 -6.94 13.15
CA CYS A 54 31.86 -5.77 12.36
C CYS A 54 31.81 -4.50 13.23
N LEU A 55 31.17 -4.59 14.40
CA LEU A 55 30.98 -3.45 15.30
C LEU A 55 32.28 -3.03 16.01
N SER A 56 33.18 -3.96 16.31
CA SER A 56 34.46 -3.60 16.93
C SER A 56 35.35 -2.75 16.02
N THR A 57 35.25 -2.93 14.69
CA THR A 57 35.97 -2.08 13.73
C THR A 57 35.47 -0.63 13.71
N GLU A 58 34.19 -0.39 14.05
CA GLU A 58 33.63 0.96 14.21
C GLU A 58 34.28 1.67 15.41
N VAL A 59 34.41 0.95 16.53
CA VAL A 59 34.97 1.49 17.78
C VAL A 59 36.46 1.82 17.64
N ILE A 60 37.25 0.93 17.02
CA ILE A 60 38.69 1.14 16.81
C ILE A 60 38.97 2.37 15.94
N ASN A 61 38.17 2.56 14.88
CA ASN A 61 38.34 3.69 13.96
C ASN A 61 37.82 5.02 14.52
N SER A 62 36.96 4.99 15.53
CA SER A 62 36.45 6.19 16.22
C SER A 62 37.40 6.78 17.29
N GLY A 63 38.42 6.03 17.71
CA GLY A 63 39.40 6.45 18.73
C GLY A 63 40.57 7.31 18.22
N ALA A 64 40.69 7.53 16.91
CA ALA A 64 41.71 8.40 16.31
C ALA A 64 41.15 9.80 16.06
N MET A 65 41.72 10.84 16.67
CA MET A 65 41.30 12.24 16.60
C MET A 65 41.03 12.75 15.17
N GLN A 66 39.80 12.66 14.67
CA GLN A 66 39.37 13.30 13.41
C GLN A 66 37.89 13.74 13.44
N SER A 67 37.57 14.69 12.57
CA SER A 67 36.39 15.57 12.56
C SER A 67 35.02 14.87 12.50
N PRO A 68 33.96 15.45 13.10
CA PRO A 68 32.65 14.82 13.31
C PRO A 68 31.75 14.67 12.05
N GLN A 69 32.29 14.77 10.82
CA GLN A 69 31.50 14.81 9.58
C GLN A 69 31.67 13.62 8.64
N GLN A 70 32.53 12.63 8.93
CA GLN A 70 32.70 11.44 8.09
C GLN A 70 32.48 10.16 8.90
N LEU A 71 31.39 9.44 8.63
CA LEU A 71 31.20 8.06 9.09
C LEU A 71 32.34 7.20 8.52
N GLN A 72 33.24 6.72 9.37
CA GLN A 72 34.31 5.81 8.98
C GLN A 72 33.72 4.47 8.46
N PRO A 73 34.34 3.81 7.47
CA PRO A 73 33.82 2.57 6.92
C PRO A 73 33.99 1.41 7.91
N MET A 74 32.88 0.78 8.29
CA MET A 74 32.88 -0.50 8.99
C MET A 74 33.37 -1.63 8.09
N SER A 75 34.10 -2.59 8.66
CA SER A 75 34.49 -3.80 7.93
C SER A 75 33.38 -4.84 7.95
N PHE A 76 32.80 -5.11 6.78
CA PHE A 76 31.80 -6.16 6.58
C PHE A 76 32.40 -7.54 6.29
N LEU A 77 33.72 -7.69 6.36
CA LEU A 77 34.41 -8.91 5.94
C LEU A 77 33.90 -10.18 6.65
N ALA A 78 33.75 -10.13 7.98
CA ALA A 78 33.23 -11.26 8.74
C ALA A 78 31.77 -11.61 8.34
N ILE A 79 30.94 -10.59 8.09
CA ILE A 79 29.56 -10.76 7.61
C ILE A 79 29.55 -11.39 6.22
N ASP A 80 30.41 -10.93 5.31
CA ASP A 80 30.51 -11.45 3.94
C ASP A 80 31.02 -12.91 3.92
N VAL A 81 31.98 -13.24 4.78
CA VAL A 81 32.50 -14.62 4.95
C VAL A 81 31.43 -15.55 5.52
N TYR A 82 30.66 -15.07 6.50
CA TYR A 82 29.50 -15.82 7.02
C TYR A 82 28.42 -16.02 5.95
N ALA A 83 28.13 -14.97 5.16
CA ALA A 83 27.17 -15.07 4.06
C ALA A 83 27.56 -16.15 3.05
N LYS A 84 28.83 -16.15 2.62
CA LYS A 84 29.40 -17.16 1.72
C LYS A 84 29.34 -18.58 2.27
N LEU A 85 29.54 -18.75 3.59
CA LEU A 85 29.40 -20.06 4.24
C LEU A 85 27.99 -20.60 4.09
N VAL A 86 26.99 -19.77 4.45
CA VAL A 86 25.58 -20.15 4.35
C VAL A 86 25.20 -20.46 2.90
N PHE A 87 25.61 -19.63 1.95
CA PHE A 87 25.39 -19.89 0.54
C PHE A 87 25.99 -21.25 0.10
N SER A 88 27.23 -21.54 0.51
CA SER A 88 27.92 -22.79 0.19
C SER A 88 27.23 -24.01 0.80
N ILE A 89 26.72 -23.90 2.03
CA ILE A 89 25.91 -24.94 2.69
C ILE A 89 24.63 -25.19 1.89
N LEU A 90 23.96 -24.11 1.44
CA LEU A 90 22.68 -24.17 0.74
C LEU A 90 22.80 -24.59 -0.75
N LYS A 91 24.00 -24.88 -1.26
CA LYS A 91 24.19 -25.40 -2.62
C LYS A 91 23.75 -26.88 -2.78
N GLY A 92 23.65 -27.66 -1.69
CA GLY A 92 23.31 -29.12 -1.66
C GLY A 92 21.81 -29.49 -1.58
N SER A 93 21.40 -30.76 -1.50
CA SER A 93 20.03 -31.24 -1.82
C SER A 93 18.89 -31.07 -0.77
N SER A 94 19.08 -30.37 0.37
CA SER A 94 18.05 -30.14 1.41
C SER A 94 17.88 -28.65 1.79
N LYS A 95 17.76 -27.78 0.78
CA LYS A 95 17.99 -26.32 0.85
C LYS A 95 16.97 -25.51 1.65
N LEU A 96 15.68 -25.78 1.47
CA LEU A 96 14.63 -24.82 1.84
C LEU A 96 14.25 -24.85 3.32
N ILE A 97 14.22 -26.05 3.90
CA ILE A 97 13.96 -26.23 5.33
C ILE A 97 15.13 -25.60 6.12
N LEU A 98 16.36 -25.86 5.68
CA LEU A 98 17.56 -25.30 6.30
C LEU A 98 17.61 -23.77 6.15
N LEU A 99 17.29 -23.22 4.97
CA LEU A 99 17.18 -21.77 4.79
C LEU A 99 16.16 -21.15 5.75
N SER A 100 14.95 -21.70 5.83
CA SER A 100 13.91 -21.20 6.73
C SER A 100 14.38 -21.21 8.19
N LYS A 101 15.12 -22.25 8.59
CA LYS A 101 15.71 -22.38 9.91
C LYS A 101 16.81 -21.33 10.17
N ILE A 102 17.73 -21.12 9.23
CA ILE A 102 18.78 -20.09 9.32
C ILE A 102 18.16 -18.70 9.45
N LEU A 103 17.12 -18.41 8.65
CA LEU A 103 16.39 -17.15 8.74
C LEU A 103 15.68 -17.00 10.09
N ALA A 104 15.05 -18.06 10.62
CA ALA A 104 14.43 -18.03 11.94
C ALA A 104 15.45 -17.77 13.07
N VAL A 105 16.61 -18.43 13.03
CA VAL A 105 17.73 -18.16 13.96
C VAL A 105 18.18 -16.70 13.85
N THR A 106 18.33 -16.19 12.63
CA THR A 106 18.73 -14.80 12.37
C THR A 106 17.73 -13.80 12.91
N VAL A 107 16.43 -14.02 12.67
CA VAL A 107 15.36 -13.17 13.19
C VAL A 107 15.38 -13.16 14.73
N ARG A 108 15.46 -14.33 15.37
CA ARG A 108 15.54 -14.42 16.84
C ARG A 108 16.75 -13.68 17.39
N PHE A 109 17.91 -13.85 16.77
CA PHE A 109 19.13 -13.14 17.17
C PHE A 109 18.97 -11.62 17.06
N ILE A 110 18.41 -11.11 15.96
CA ILE A 110 18.17 -9.67 15.79
C ILE A 110 17.22 -9.14 16.87
N LEU A 111 16.14 -9.87 17.17
CA LEU A 111 15.21 -9.48 18.22
C LEU A 111 15.89 -9.43 19.60
N GLU A 112 16.72 -10.42 19.93
CA GLU A 112 17.51 -10.44 21.16
C GLU A 112 18.51 -9.26 21.21
N ASP A 113 19.22 -8.98 20.13
CA ASP A 113 20.20 -7.88 20.07
C ASP A 113 19.52 -6.50 20.18
N VAL A 114 18.33 -6.33 19.61
CA VAL A 114 17.53 -5.10 19.77
C VAL A 114 17.13 -4.89 21.23
N GLU A 115 16.68 -5.94 21.92
CA GLU A 115 16.31 -5.88 23.34
C GLU A 115 17.52 -5.57 24.23
N GLU A 116 18.68 -6.15 23.91
CA GLU A 116 19.93 -5.93 24.65
C GLU A 116 20.50 -4.53 24.42
N LYS A 117 20.64 -4.11 23.15
CA LYS A 117 21.33 -2.88 22.76
C LYS A 117 20.44 -1.64 22.78
N LYS A 118 19.13 -1.80 22.61
CA LYS A 118 18.14 -0.72 22.56
C LYS A 118 18.58 0.40 21.59
N MET A 119 18.88 1.58 22.11
CA MET A 119 19.29 2.76 21.34
C MET A 119 20.65 2.59 20.63
N SER A 120 21.47 1.63 21.06
CA SER A 120 22.77 1.33 20.44
C SER A 120 22.70 0.24 19.37
N PHE A 121 21.50 -0.28 19.06
CA PHE A 121 21.30 -1.25 17.99
C PHE A 121 21.77 -0.69 16.63
N ASN A 122 22.61 -1.46 15.93
CA ASN A 122 23.13 -1.08 14.62
C ASN A 122 22.56 -2.02 13.53
N PRO A 123 21.72 -1.53 12.60
CA PRO A 123 21.06 -2.36 11.60
C PRO A 123 21.99 -2.82 10.45
N ARG A 124 23.16 -2.18 10.28
CA ARG A 124 23.99 -2.35 9.07
C ARG A 124 24.56 -3.76 8.87
N PRO A 125 25.07 -4.46 9.90
CA PRO A 125 25.55 -5.85 9.74
C PRO A 125 24.44 -6.79 9.25
N TYR A 126 23.24 -6.65 9.80
CA TYR A 126 22.08 -7.48 9.44
C TYR A 126 21.55 -7.18 8.04
N PHE A 127 21.50 -5.90 7.67
CA PHE A 127 21.18 -5.48 6.31
C PHE A 127 22.16 -6.11 5.30
N ARG A 128 23.46 -5.98 5.54
CA ARG A 128 24.51 -6.54 4.68
C ARG A 128 24.39 -8.07 4.55
N LEU A 129 24.05 -8.75 5.63
CA LEU A 129 23.87 -10.19 5.61
C LEU A 129 22.67 -10.62 4.75
N PHE A 130 21.50 -10.00 4.97
CA PHE A 130 20.29 -10.31 4.20
C PHE A 130 20.47 -9.99 2.71
N ILE A 131 21.11 -8.87 2.36
CA ILE A 131 21.30 -8.50 0.96
C ILE A 131 22.25 -9.47 0.24
N ASN A 132 23.32 -9.91 0.90
CA ASN A 132 24.23 -10.91 0.34
C ASN A 132 23.48 -12.23 0.09
N TRP A 133 22.71 -12.73 1.07
CA TRP A 133 21.93 -13.95 0.89
C TRP A 133 20.87 -13.83 -0.20
N LEU A 134 20.18 -12.69 -0.32
CA LEU A 134 19.21 -12.46 -1.39
C LEU A 134 19.86 -12.49 -2.78
N LEU A 135 21.05 -11.89 -2.92
CA LEU A 135 21.80 -11.87 -4.18
C LEU A 135 22.33 -13.26 -4.53
N ASP A 136 23.02 -13.90 -3.59
CA ASP A 136 23.68 -15.18 -3.80
C ASP A 136 22.66 -16.30 -4.05
N LEU A 137 21.64 -16.43 -3.18
CA LEU A 137 20.60 -17.45 -3.35
C LEU A 137 19.71 -17.17 -4.57
N GLY A 138 19.56 -15.89 -4.93
CA GLY A 138 18.85 -15.48 -6.13
C GLY A 138 19.62 -15.75 -7.45
N SER A 139 20.89 -16.17 -7.36
CA SER A 139 21.73 -16.59 -8.49
C SER A 139 21.74 -18.10 -8.73
N LEU A 140 21.22 -18.89 -7.78
CA LEU A 140 21.05 -20.33 -7.98
C LEU A 140 20.06 -20.53 -9.15
N GLU A 141 20.54 -21.13 -10.23
CA GLU A 141 19.77 -21.36 -11.48
C GLU A 141 18.37 -21.92 -11.19
N PRO A 142 17.36 -21.59 -12.03
CA PRO A 142 15.98 -22.02 -11.83
C PRO A 142 15.87 -23.53 -12.08
N VAL A 143 16.18 -24.35 -11.07
CA VAL A 143 16.05 -25.81 -11.21
C VAL A 143 14.56 -26.23 -11.27
N ILE A 144 13.62 -25.42 -10.79
CA ILE A 144 12.17 -25.46 -11.08
C ILE A 144 11.60 -24.07 -10.73
N ASP A 145 10.67 -23.50 -11.51
CA ASP A 145 10.04 -22.18 -11.27
C ASP A 145 9.55 -21.95 -9.83
N GLY A 146 9.13 -23.01 -9.14
CA GLY A 146 8.65 -22.96 -7.74
C GLY A 146 9.73 -22.83 -6.66
N ALA A 147 10.97 -23.26 -6.90
CA ALA A 147 12.01 -23.25 -5.87
C ALA A 147 12.46 -21.82 -5.52
N ASN A 148 12.56 -20.96 -6.53
CA ASN A 148 12.90 -19.54 -6.34
C ASN A 148 11.84 -18.79 -5.55
N LEU A 149 10.56 -19.10 -5.79
CA LEU A 149 9.47 -18.50 -5.02
C LEU A 149 9.54 -18.94 -3.55
N GLN A 150 9.84 -20.21 -3.26
CA GLN A 150 9.95 -20.69 -1.88
C GLN A 150 11.09 -20.00 -1.11
N ILE A 151 12.22 -19.74 -1.75
CA ILE A 151 13.32 -18.94 -1.17
C ILE A 151 12.81 -17.53 -0.84
N LEU A 152 12.21 -16.83 -1.80
CA LEU A 152 11.73 -15.47 -1.59
C LEU A 152 10.60 -15.40 -0.54
N THR A 153 9.72 -16.40 -0.49
CA THR A 153 8.70 -16.56 0.55
C THR A 153 9.32 -16.68 1.94
N ALA A 154 10.42 -17.44 2.08
CA ALA A 154 11.14 -17.54 3.35
C ALA A 154 11.70 -16.18 3.80
N PHE A 155 12.28 -15.40 2.89
CA PHE A 155 12.70 -14.02 3.16
C PHE A 155 11.52 -13.12 3.52
N ALA A 156 10.40 -13.21 2.78
CA ALA A 156 9.22 -12.40 3.07
C ALA A 156 8.65 -12.67 4.47
N ASN A 157 8.71 -13.93 4.94
CA ASN A 157 8.33 -14.29 6.31
C ASN A 157 9.31 -13.72 7.34
N ALA A 158 10.63 -13.78 7.07
CA ALA A 158 11.64 -13.17 7.92
C ALA A 158 11.47 -11.65 8.03
N PHE A 159 11.22 -10.97 6.91
CA PHE A 159 10.97 -9.52 6.88
C PHE A 159 9.67 -9.16 7.61
N HIS A 160 8.59 -9.92 7.45
CA HIS A 160 7.37 -9.71 8.22
C HIS A 160 7.61 -9.88 9.74
N ALA A 161 8.45 -10.84 10.14
CA ALA A 161 8.82 -11.02 11.54
C ALA A 161 9.67 -9.86 12.10
N LEU A 162 10.45 -9.19 11.24
CA LEU A 162 11.28 -8.02 11.54
C LEU A 162 10.62 -6.69 11.16
N GLN A 163 9.29 -6.67 11.02
CA GLN A 163 8.58 -5.48 10.59
C GLN A 163 8.85 -4.26 11.49
N PRO A 164 8.72 -3.02 10.98
CA PRO A 164 9.09 -1.81 11.72
C PRO A 164 8.33 -1.59 13.04
N LEU A 165 7.08 -2.06 13.17
CA LEU A 165 6.35 -2.01 14.45
C LEU A 165 7.01 -2.87 15.55
N LYS A 166 7.70 -3.94 15.18
CA LYS A 166 8.46 -4.80 16.11
C LYS A 166 9.89 -4.33 16.30
N VAL A 167 10.52 -3.84 15.23
CA VAL A 167 11.92 -3.40 15.26
C VAL A 167 12.08 -2.01 14.62
N PRO A 168 11.69 -0.92 15.34
CA PRO A 168 11.72 0.43 14.77
C PRO A 168 13.11 0.88 14.29
N GLY A 169 14.17 0.49 15.02
CA GLY A 169 15.57 0.80 14.68
C GLY A 169 16.06 0.11 13.39
N PHE A 170 15.32 -0.87 12.87
CA PHE A 170 15.62 -1.55 11.61
C PHE A 170 14.81 -1.00 10.42
N SER A 171 13.89 -0.05 10.64
CA SER A 171 12.92 0.42 9.64
C SER A 171 13.52 0.86 8.29
N PHE A 172 14.63 1.60 8.30
CA PHE A 172 15.30 2.05 7.06
C PHE A 172 15.91 0.88 6.28
N ALA A 173 16.69 0.03 6.96
CA ALA A 173 17.29 -1.16 6.36
C ALA A 173 16.19 -2.12 5.86
N TRP A 174 15.12 -2.26 6.63
CA TRP A 174 13.97 -3.08 6.29
C TRP A 174 13.28 -2.58 5.01
N LEU A 175 13.02 -1.27 4.90
CA LEU A 175 12.41 -0.69 3.70
C LEU A 175 13.28 -0.92 2.46
N GLU A 176 14.60 -0.78 2.60
CA GLU A 176 15.54 -1.05 1.52
C GLU A 176 15.54 -2.52 1.11
N LEU A 177 15.48 -3.47 2.06
CA LEU A 177 15.39 -4.91 1.77
C LEU A 177 14.09 -5.29 1.05
N ILE A 178 12.94 -4.85 1.57
CA ILE A 178 11.64 -5.23 0.99
C ILE A 178 11.38 -4.59 -0.36
N SER A 179 12.08 -3.51 -0.70
CA SER A 179 11.98 -2.82 -1.99
C SER A 179 13.14 -3.13 -2.94
N HIS A 180 14.09 -3.97 -2.52
CA HIS A 180 15.29 -4.25 -3.29
C HIS A 180 14.96 -4.94 -4.63
N ARG A 181 15.70 -4.59 -5.69
CA ARG A 181 15.53 -5.11 -7.07
C ARG A 181 15.61 -6.64 -7.18
N SER A 182 16.33 -7.29 -6.27
CA SER A 182 16.47 -8.76 -6.23
C SER A 182 15.36 -9.45 -5.42
N PHE A 183 14.47 -8.70 -4.80
CA PHE A 183 13.37 -9.21 -3.99
C PHE A 183 12.00 -8.80 -4.54
N MET A 184 11.65 -7.51 -4.48
CA MET A 184 10.29 -7.03 -4.81
C MET A 184 9.88 -7.33 -6.26
N PRO A 185 10.67 -6.98 -7.31
CA PRO A 185 10.32 -7.34 -8.68
C PRO A 185 10.19 -8.86 -8.89
N LYS A 186 11.05 -9.67 -8.27
CA LYS A 186 11.02 -11.14 -8.39
C LYS A 186 9.79 -11.75 -7.72
N MET A 187 9.28 -11.14 -6.66
CA MET A 187 8.03 -11.54 -6.00
C MET A 187 6.79 -11.12 -6.79
N LEU A 188 6.86 -9.98 -7.48
CA LEU A 188 5.74 -9.44 -8.25
C LEU A 188 5.67 -10.01 -9.68
N THR A 189 6.77 -10.56 -10.19
CA THR A 189 6.87 -11.12 -11.56
C THR A 189 6.78 -12.64 -11.54
N GLY A 190 6.05 -13.21 -12.51
CA GLY A 190 5.96 -14.65 -12.72
C GLY A 190 5.06 -15.39 -11.72
N ASN A 191 5.18 -16.72 -11.69
CA ASN A 191 4.55 -17.61 -10.71
C ASN A 191 3.03 -17.42 -10.48
N ALA A 192 2.28 -17.01 -11.51
CA ALA A 192 0.84 -16.79 -11.44
C ALA A 192 0.41 -15.92 -10.22
N GLN A 193 1.15 -14.84 -9.95
CA GLN A 193 0.85 -13.86 -8.88
C GLN A 193 0.93 -14.43 -7.44
N LYS A 194 1.47 -15.64 -7.24
CA LYS A 194 1.59 -16.27 -5.91
C LYS A 194 2.47 -15.49 -4.92
N GLY A 195 3.38 -14.64 -5.41
CA GLY A 195 4.21 -13.77 -4.57
C GLY A 195 3.51 -12.49 -4.09
N TRP A 196 2.41 -12.10 -4.73
CA TRP A 196 1.73 -10.83 -4.44
C TRP A 196 1.22 -10.70 -2.99
N PRO A 197 0.58 -11.73 -2.38
CA PRO A 197 0.10 -11.62 -1.00
C PRO A 197 1.21 -11.31 0.01
N TYR A 198 2.44 -11.78 -0.25
CA TYR A 198 3.58 -11.50 0.62
C TYR A 198 4.04 -10.05 0.54
N ILE A 199 4.13 -9.49 -0.67
CA ILE A 199 4.47 -8.07 -0.86
C ILE A 199 3.35 -7.18 -0.32
N GLN A 200 2.09 -7.57 -0.52
CA GLN A 200 0.95 -6.88 0.05
C GLN A 200 1.02 -6.82 1.57
N ARG A 201 1.32 -7.95 2.24
CA ARG A 201 1.49 -7.99 3.71
C ARG A 201 2.62 -7.07 4.18
N LEU A 202 3.78 -7.11 3.52
CA LEU A 202 4.91 -6.24 3.87
C LEU A 202 4.57 -4.76 3.68
N LEU A 203 3.90 -4.37 2.60
CA LEU A 203 3.47 -2.97 2.44
C LEU A 203 2.43 -2.55 3.49
N VAL A 204 1.55 -3.46 3.92
CA VAL A 204 0.66 -3.21 5.05
C VAL A 204 1.44 -3.02 6.35
N ASP A 205 2.44 -3.85 6.64
CA ASP A 205 3.31 -3.68 7.82
C ASP A 205 3.97 -2.28 7.81
N LEU A 206 4.43 -1.82 6.64
CA LEU A 206 5.00 -0.48 6.46
C LEU A 206 3.97 0.62 6.73
N PHE A 207 2.78 0.52 6.13
CA PHE A 207 1.76 1.55 6.28
C PHE A 207 1.21 1.60 7.71
N GLN A 208 1.05 0.46 8.38
CA GLN A 208 0.65 0.40 9.79
C GLN A 208 1.69 1.04 10.70
N PHE A 209 2.99 0.83 10.45
CA PHE A 209 4.04 1.52 11.18
C PHE A 209 4.00 3.04 10.98
N MET A 210 3.71 3.49 9.76
CA MET A 210 3.70 4.91 9.42
C MET A 210 2.43 5.64 9.87
N GLU A 211 1.31 4.92 9.97
CA GLU A 211 -0.03 5.46 10.22
C GLU A 211 -0.10 6.50 11.36
N PRO A 212 0.49 6.28 12.56
CA PRO A 212 0.36 7.23 13.66
C PRO A 212 1.04 8.57 13.36
N PHE A 213 2.20 8.53 12.71
CA PHE A 213 2.95 9.75 12.33
C PHE A 213 2.26 10.51 11.19
N LEU A 214 1.60 9.77 10.30
CA LEU A 214 0.90 10.27 9.13
C LEU A 214 -0.45 10.91 9.48
N ARG A 215 -1.15 10.38 10.48
CA ARG A 215 -2.46 10.89 10.92
C ARG A 215 -2.39 12.36 11.35
N HIS A 216 -1.40 12.71 12.16
CA HIS A 216 -1.23 14.06 12.72
C HIS A 216 -0.23 14.93 11.94
N ALA A 217 0.33 14.42 10.84
CA ALA A 217 1.39 15.07 10.07
C ALA A 217 2.63 15.46 10.91
N GLU A 218 2.92 14.71 11.98
CA GLU A 218 4.07 14.91 12.85
C GLU A 218 5.32 14.27 12.27
N LEU A 219 5.83 14.87 11.19
CA LEU A 219 6.94 14.34 10.40
C LEU A 219 8.28 14.93 10.86
N GLY A 220 8.84 14.40 11.94
CA GLY A 220 10.25 14.58 12.29
C GLY A 220 11.18 14.13 11.15
N ASP A 221 12.45 14.54 11.16
CA ASP A 221 13.34 14.36 10.01
C ASP A 221 13.49 12.89 9.58
N SER A 222 13.61 11.96 10.53
CA SER A 222 13.66 10.52 10.25
C SER A 222 12.38 10.01 9.60
N VAL A 223 11.21 10.41 10.10
CA VAL A 223 9.91 10.01 9.54
C VAL A 223 9.73 10.60 8.15
N ARG A 224 10.16 11.86 7.93
CA ARG A 224 10.13 12.51 6.61
C ARG A 224 11.01 11.76 5.60
N LEU A 225 12.18 11.30 6.01
CA LEU A 225 13.05 10.50 5.15
C LEU A 225 12.42 9.15 4.81
N LEU A 226 11.83 8.46 5.81
CA LEU A 226 11.11 7.21 5.61
C LEU A 226 9.93 7.40 4.66
N TYR A 227 9.13 8.46 4.85
CA TYR A 227 8.02 8.81 3.96
C TYR A 227 8.46 9.04 2.52
N LYS A 228 9.58 9.74 2.29
CA LYS A 228 10.16 9.87 0.94
C LYS A 228 10.56 8.52 0.36
N GLY A 229 11.13 7.62 1.16
CA GLY A 229 11.42 6.25 0.77
C GLY A 229 10.15 5.50 0.36
N THR A 230 9.11 5.54 1.18
CA THR A 230 7.81 4.92 0.91
C THR A 230 7.17 5.44 -0.37
N LEU A 231 7.20 6.75 -0.61
CA LEU A 231 6.72 7.35 -1.86
C LEU A 231 7.49 6.83 -3.08
N ARG A 232 8.81 6.67 -2.98
CA ARG A 232 9.62 6.10 -4.09
C ARG A 232 9.22 4.65 -4.38
N VAL A 233 9.02 3.84 -3.35
CA VAL A 233 8.54 2.46 -3.52
C VAL A 233 7.17 2.43 -4.20
N LEU A 234 6.23 3.27 -3.75
CA LEU A 234 4.91 3.37 -4.36
C LEU A 234 4.97 3.84 -5.82
N LEU A 235 5.85 4.78 -6.16
CA LEU A 235 6.03 5.26 -7.54
C LEU A 235 6.63 4.16 -8.45
N VAL A 236 7.59 3.38 -7.95
CA VAL A 236 8.12 2.22 -8.68
C VAL A 236 7.02 1.18 -8.90
N LEU A 237 6.21 0.89 -7.88
CA LEU A 237 5.07 -0.03 -7.99
C LEU A 237 4.03 0.47 -9.00
N LEU A 238 3.73 1.77 -8.99
CA LEU A 238 2.79 2.37 -9.95
C LEU A 238 3.30 2.25 -11.40
N HIS A 239 4.60 2.44 -11.63
CA HIS A 239 5.17 2.39 -12.96
C HIS A 239 5.35 0.94 -13.46
N ASP A 240 5.96 0.08 -12.65
CA ASP A 240 6.40 -1.25 -13.07
C ASP A 240 5.36 -2.35 -12.80
N PHE A 241 4.49 -2.16 -11.81
CA PHE A 241 3.52 -3.16 -11.33
C PHE A 241 2.13 -2.55 -11.02
N PRO A 242 1.54 -1.73 -11.89
CA PRO A 242 0.29 -1.03 -11.59
C PRO A 242 -0.87 -1.99 -11.28
N GLU A 243 -0.93 -3.17 -11.91
CA GLU A 243 -1.98 -4.17 -11.63
C GLU A 243 -1.96 -4.65 -10.18
N PHE A 244 -0.78 -4.75 -9.56
CA PHE A 244 -0.66 -5.12 -8.15
C PHE A 244 -1.27 -4.04 -7.24
N LEU A 245 -1.00 -2.76 -7.51
CA LEU A 245 -1.64 -1.65 -6.79
C LEU A 245 -3.15 -1.61 -7.08
N CYS A 246 -3.58 -1.90 -8.31
CA CYS A 246 -4.99 -1.96 -8.68
C CYS A 246 -5.76 -3.00 -7.88
N ASP A 247 -5.25 -4.22 -7.82
CA ASP A 247 -5.95 -5.37 -7.25
C ASP A 247 -6.00 -5.31 -5.72
N TYR A 248 -5.01 -4.68 -5.07
CA TYR A 248 -4.92 -4.51 -3.61
C TYR A 248 -5.21 -3.09 -3.11
N HIS A 249 -5.73 -2.20 -3.98
CA HIS A 249 -6.00 -0.80 -3.63
C HIS A 249 -6.85 -0.66 -2.37
N PHE A 250 -7.84 -1.55 -2.19
CA PHE A 250 -8.77 -1.52 -1.08
C PHE A 250 -8.04 -1.73 0.24
N THR A 251 -7.26 -2.82 0.35
CA THR A 251 -6.45 -3.09 1.53
C THR A 251 -5.46 -1.98 1.86
N PHE A 252 -4.79 -1.40 0.86
CA PHE A 252 -3.83 -0.32 1.14
C PHE A 252 -4.50 0.97 1.58
N CYS A 253 -5.60 1.36 0.93
CA CYS A 253 -6.36 2.54 1.35
C CYS A 253 -6.98 2.35 2.74
N ASP A 254 -7.28 1.13 3.17
CA ASP A 254 -7.82 0.84 4.50
C ASP A 254 -6.84 1.15 5.63
N VAL A 255 -5.54 1.03 5.35
CA VAL A 255 -4.46 1.27 6.32
C VAL A 255 -3.92 2.70 6.25
N ILE A 256 -3.87 3.29 5.04
CA ILE A 256 -3.32 4.64 4.86
C ILE A 256 -4.35 5.69 5.31
N PRO A 257 -3.99 6.61 6.24
CA PRO A 257 -4.91 7.66 6.71
C PRO A 257 -5.49 8.50 5.58
N PRO A 258 -6.75 8.98 5.69
CA PRO A 258 -7.34 9.90 4.72
C PRO A 258 -6.52 11.18 4.50
N SER A 259 -5.80 11.66 5.53
CA SER A 259 -4.90 12.82 5.43
C SER A 259 -3.72 12.60 4.48
N CYS A 260 -3.36 11.35 4.21
CA CYS A 260 -2.22 10.98 3.35
C CYS A 260 -2.62 10.89 1.87
N ILE A 261 -3.12 12.01 1.38
CA ILE A 261 -3.69 12.16 0.04
C ILE A 261 -2.72 11.70 -1.05
N GLN A 262 -1.44 12.12 -1.00
CA GLN A 262 -0.47 11.77 -2.04
C GLN A 262 -0.27 10.25 -2.17
N MET A 263 -0.12 9.54 -1.05
CA MET A 263 0.07 8.09 -1.06
C MET A 263 -1.16 7.38 -1.60
N ARG A 264 -2.35 7.78 -1.16
CA ARG A 264 -3.62 7.24 -1.66
C ARG A 264 -3.78 7.52 -3.15
N ASN A 265 -3.48 8.73 -3.61
CA ASN A 265 -3.56 9.09 -5.02
C ASN A 265 -2.65 8.22 -5.89
N ILE A 266 -1.40 7.98 -5.49
CA ILE A 266 -0.48 7.10 -6.24
C ILE A 266 -1.10 5.71 -6.44
N ILE A 267 -1.69 5.14 -5.39
CA ILE A 267 -2.33 3.82 -5.45
C ILE A 267 -3.60 3.85 -6.30
N LEU A 268 -4.47 4.84 -6.09
CA LEU A 268 -5.76 4.96 -6.77
C LEU A 268 -5.64 5.40 -8.24
N SER A 269 -4.48 5.95 -8.63
CA SER A 269 -4.11 6.26 -10.00
C SER A 269 -3.59 5.06 -10.78
N ALA A 270 -3.33 3.92 -10.13
CA ALA A 270 -2.92 2.72 -10.84
C ALA A 270 -4.06 2.19 -11.73
N PHE A 271 -3.72 1.68 -12.91
CA PHE A 271 -4.65 1.07 -13.86
C PHE A 271 -3.97 -0.03 -14.69
N PRO A 272 -4.71 -1.01 -15.24
CA PRO A 272 -4.11 -2.09 -16.04
C PRO A 272 -3.34 -1.56 -17.24
N ARG A 273 -2.12 -2.05 -17.49
CA ARG A 273 -1.25 -1.56 -18.59
C ARG A 273 -1.83 -1.76 -19.99
N SER A 274 -2.72 -2.73 -20.15
CA SER A 274 -3.41 -2.98 -21.41
C SER A 274 -4.48 -1.93 -21.74
N MET A 275 -4.88 -1.11 -20.76
CA MET A 275 -5.89 -0.08 -20.92
C MET A 275 -5.28 1.23 -21.42
N ARG A 276 -5.98 1.89 -22.36
CA ARG A 276 -5.67 3.26 -22.77
C ARG A 276 -6.69 4.19 -22.16
N LEU A 277 -6.25 5.07 -21.26
CA LEU A 277 -7.13 6.02 -20.62
C LEU A 277 -7.55 7.12 -21.61
N PRO A 278 -8.85 7.40 -21.76
CA PRO A 278 -9.30 8.57 -22.50
C PRO A 278 -8.89 9.83 -21.73
N ASP A 279 -8.48 10.88 -22.44
CA ASP A 279 -8.08 12.15 -21.80
C ASP A 279 -9.31 12.82 -21.16
N PRO A 280 -9.34 13.03 -19.83
CA PRO A 280 -10.45 13.70 -19.14
C PRO A 280 -10.77 15.10 -19.66
N SER A 281 -9.80 15.78 -20.27
CA SER A 281 -9.97 17.13 -20.81
C SER A 281 -10.61 17.16 -22.20
N THR A 282 -10.83 15.99 -22.82
CA THR A 282 -11.47 15.89 -24.15
C THR A 282 -12.87 16.53 -24.12
N PRO A 283 -13.15 17.55 -24.96
CA PRO A 283 -14.46 18.18 -25.01
C PRO A 283 -15.55 17.16 -25.34
N ASN A 284 -16.68 17.21 -24.61
CA ASN A 284 -17.83 16.34 -24.81
C ASN A 284 -17.51 14.83 -24.73
N LEU A 285 -16.53 14.44 -23.91
CA LEU A 285 -16.25 13.03 -23.62
C LEU A 285 -17.50 12.34 -23.07
N LYS A 286 -18.04 11.37 -23.82
CA LYS A 286 -19.22 10.60 -23.43
C LYS A 286 -18.80 9.35 -22.66
N ILE A 287 -18.70 9.48 -21.34
CA ILE A 287 -18.26 8.40 -20.43
C ILE A 287 -19.18 7.17 -20.55
N ASP A 288 -20.49 7.40 -20.70
CA ASP A 288 -21.50 6.34 -20.83
C ASP A 288 -21.34 5.47 -22.09
N LEU A 289 -20.48 5.87 -23.03
CA LEU A 289 -20.18 5.12 -24.25
C LEU A 289 -18.88 4.30 -24.17
N LEU A 290 -18.12 4.44 -23.08
CA LEU A 290 -16.90 3.64 -22.90
C LEU A 290 -17.28 2.17 -22.69
N GLN A 291 -16.55 1.25 -23.33
CA GLN A 291 -16.83 -0.18 -23.12
C GLN A 291 -16.36 -0.63 -21.73
N GLU A 292 -15.29 -0.02 -21.24
CA GLU A 292 -14.63 -0.34 -19.98
C GLU A 292 -15.56 -0.13 -18.77
N ILE A 293 -16.50 0.82 -18.83
CA ILE A 293 -17.46 1.07 -17.74
C ILE A 293 -18.49 -0.07 -17.55
N THR A 294 -18.52 -1.06 -18.45
CA THR A 294 -19.32 -2.27 -18.30
C THR A 294 -18.57 -3.41 -17.61
N GLN A 295 -17.25 -3.28 -17.42
CA GLN A 295 -16.40 -4.28 -16.80
C GLN A 295 -16.09 -3.94 -15.34
N SER A 296 -16.33 -4.89 -14.45
CA SER A 296 -15.98 -4.72 -13.03
C SER A 296 -14.48 -4.89 -12.81
N PRO A 297 -13.86 -4.01 -12.00
CA PRO A 297 -12.44 -4.11 -11.70
C PRO A 297 -12.18 -5.36 -10.86
N ARG A 298 -10.99 -5.95 -11.00
CA ARG A 298 -10.54 -7.02 -10.10
C ARG A 298 -10.18 -6.42 -8.74
N VAL A 299 -10.67 -7.06 -7.68
CA VAL A 299 -10.34 -6.72 -6.28
C VAL A 299 -9.93 -8.03 -5.61
N LEU A 300 -8.67 -8.12 -5.18
CA LEU A 300 -8.12 -9.30 -4.51
C LEU A 300 -8.22 -9.23 -2.99
N SER A 301 -8.72 -8.12 -2.45
CA SER A 301 -8.98 -7.92 -1.04
C SER A 301 -10.29 -8.59 -0.61
N GLU A 302 -10.34 -9.15 0.61
CA GLU A 302 -11.57 -9.64 1.21
C GLU A 302 -12.46 -8.49 1.71
N VAL A 303 -13.22 -7.89 0.80
CA VAL A 303 -14.06 -6.69 1.08
C VAL A 303 -15.09 -6.93 2.19
N ASP A 304 -15.61 -8.15 2.32
CA ASP A 304 -16.67 -8.47 3.28
C ASP A 304 -16.15 -8.99 4.64
N ALA A 305 -14.83 -9.10 4.84
CA ALA A 305 -14.24 -9.63 6.06
C ALA A 305 -14.64 -8.81 7.30
N VAL A 306 -14.57 -7.48 7.23
CA VAL A 306 -14.92 -6.60 8.35
C VAL A 306 -16.43 -6.63 8.64
N LEU A 307 -17.26 -6.69 7.58
CA LEU A 307 -18.71 -6.83 7.71
C LEU A 307 -19.10 -8.15 8.40
N LYS A 308 -18.41 -9.25 8.09
CA LYS A 308 -18.58 -10.54 8.78
C LYS A 308 -18.13 -10.46 10.23
N ALA A 309 -16.96 -9.88 10.50
CA ALA A 309 -16.41 -9.74 11.84
C ALA A 309 -17.31 -8.90 12.76
N LYS A 310 -18.04 -7.92 12.20
CA LYS A 310 -19.00 -7.08 12.91
C LYS A 310 -20.44 -7.59 12.82
N LEU A 311 -20.66 -8.79 12.28
CA LEU A 311 -21.98 -9.42 12.14
C LEU A 311 -23.01 -8.58 11.35
N MET A 312 -22.54 -7.67 10.48
CA MET A 312 -23.41 -6.77 9.70
C MET A 312 -23.76 -7.31 8.31
N LYS A 313 -22.98 -8.26 7.79
CA LYS A 313 -23.15 -8.73 6.40
C LYS A 313 -24.55 -9.27 6.13
N ALA A 314 -25.11 -10.06 7.05
CA ALA A 314 -26.42 -10.66 6.89
C ALA A 314 -27.52 -9.59 6.82
N ASP A 315 -27.50 -8.61 7.74
CA ASP A 315 -28.43 -7.49 7.76
C ASP A 315 -28.37 -6.67 6.46
N VAL A 316 -27.16 -6.38 5.97
CA VAL A 316 -26.94 -5.67 4.70
C VAL A 316 -27.53 -6.46 3.53
N ASP A 317 -27.23 -7.76 3.44
CA ASP A 317 -27.73 -8.62 2.37
C ASP A 317 -29.26 -8.73 2.40
N GLU A 318 -29.86 -8.84 3.58
CA GLU A 318 -31.31 -8.89 3.75
C GLU A 318 -31.97 -7.57 3.33
N TYR A 319 -31.42 -6.43 3.76
CA TYR A 319 -31.93 -5.12 3.39
C TYR A 319 -31.83 -4.88 1.87
N LEU A 320 -30.69 -5.22 1.25
CA LEU A 320 -30.48 -5.08 -0.19
C LEU A 320 -31.41 -5.97 -1.03
N LYS A 321 -31.87 -7.11 -0.50
CA LYS A 321 -32.80 -8.02 -1.19
C LYS A 321 -34.25 -7.61 -1.01
N SER A 322 -34.64 -7.27 0.21
CA SER A 322 -36.04 -7.15 0.60
C SER A 322 -36.55 -5.71 0.65
N ARG A 323 -35.64 -4.73 0.78
CA ARG A 323 -35.94 -3.31 1.01
C ARG A 323 -37.07 -3.11 2.03
N GLN A 324 -37.03 -3.88 3.11
CA GLN A 324 -38.07 -3.86 4.14
C GLN A 324 -38.14 -2.48 4.81
N GLN A 325 -39.25 -1.76 4.60
CA GLN A 325 -39.46 -0.42 5.16
C GLN A 325 -39.53 -0.38 6.69
N ASN A 326 -39.80 -1.51 7.35
CA ASN A 326 -39.89 -1.63 8.81
C ASN A 326 -38.60 -2.14 9.46
N SER A 327 -37.50 -2.28 8.71
CA SER A 327 -36.23 -2.72 9.28
C SER A 327 -35.60 -1.61 10.11
N SER A 328 -35.18 -1.91 11.35
CA SER A 328 -34.36 -0.98 12.15
C SER A 328 -32.93 -0.87 11.63
N PHE A 329 -32.56 -1.62 10.58
CA PHE A 329 -31.20 -1.65 10.05
C PHE A 329 -30.66 -0.26 9.73
N LEU A 330 -31.44 0.58 9.04
CA LEU A 330 -31.01 1.93 8.68
C LEU A 330 -30.92 2.85 9.90
N SER A 331 -31.88 2.77 10.84
CA SER A 331 -31.85 3.60 12.05
C SER A 331 -30.67 3.24 12.96
N ASP A 332 -30.28 1.97 12.99
CA ASP A 332 -29.19 1.46 13.82
C ASP A 332 -27.83 1.60 13.13
N LEU A 333 -27.81 1.97 11.84
CA LEU A 333 -26.62 1.93 10.99
C LEU A 333 -25.50 2.81 11.53
N LYS A 334 -25.82 4.05 11.92
CA LYS A 334 -24.85 4.98 12.49
C LYS A 334 -24.19 4.42 13.74
N GLU A 335 -24.98 3.89 14.67
CA GLU A 335 -24.47 3.33 15.93
C GLU A 335 -23.59 2.10 15.67
N LYS A 336 -23.95 1.25 14.70
CA LYS A 336 -23.12 0.12 14.28
C LYS A 336 -21.76 0.52 13.68
N LEU A 337 -21.63 1.75 13.16
CA LEU A 337 -20.38 2.28 12.62
C LEU A 337 -19.47 2.92 13.66
N LEU A 338 -19.97 3.18 14.87
CA LEU A 338 -19.19 3.78 15.95
C LEU A 338 -18.30 2.75 16.63
N LEU A 339 -17.14 3.22 17.09
CA LEU A 339 -16.23 2.49 17.96
C LEU A 339 -16.61 2.71 19.42
N SER A 340 -16.18 1.79 20.28
CA SER A 340 -16.23 2.05 21.73
C SER A 340 -15.32 3.24 22.10
N SER A 341 -15.62 3.93 23.20
CA SER A 341 -14.82 5.09 23.64
C SER A 341 -13.33 4.78 23.82
N ILE A 342 -12.99 3.53 24.18
CA ILE A 342 -11.60 3.07 24.36
C ILE A 342 -10.91 2.92 23.01
N GLU A 343 -11.55 2.25 22.05
CA GLU A 343 -11.03 2.09 20.68
C GLU A 343 -10.93 3.45 19.97
N ALA A 344 -11.90 4.33 20.17
CA ALA A 344 -11.89 5.66 19.57
C ALA A 344 -10.67 6.48 20.02
N GLY A 345 -10.27 6.37 21.29
CA GLY A 345 -9.09 7.04 21.83
C GLY A 345 -7.77 6.57 21.22
N SER A 346 -7.66 5.28 20.87
CA SER A 346 -6.43 4.73 20.27
C SER A 346 -6.36 4.97 18.76
N VAL A 347 -7.48 4.86 18.06
CA VAL A 347 -7.57 5.04 16.59
C VAL A 347 -7.72 6.52 16.21
N GLY A 348 -7.99 7.42 17.17
CA GLY A 348 -8.08 8.86 16.92
C GLY A 348 -9.30 9.29 16.11
N THR A 349 -10.30 8.43 16.01
CA THR A 349 -11.61 8.68 15.37
C THR A 349 -12.67 7.87 16.08
N ARG A 350 -13.90 8.38 16.14
CA ARG A 350 -15.03 7.66 16.75
C ARG A 350 -15.63 6.59 15.84
N TYR A 351 -15.19 6.52 14.58
CA TYR A 351 -15.76 5.65 13.58
C TYR A 351 -14.85 4.48 13.24
N ASN A 352 -15.47 3.34 12.95
CA ASN A 352 -14.77 2.20 12.40
C ASN A 352 -14.53 2.41 10.90
N VAL A 353 -13.41 3.06 10.57
CA VAL A 353 -13.06 3.39 9.17
C VAL A 353 -13.03 2.15 8.26
N PRO A 354 -12.42 1.01 8.66
CA PRO A 354 -12.47 -0.23 7.87
C PRO A 354 -13.88 -0.73 7.57
N LEU A 355 -14.78 -0.62 8.55
CA LEU A 355 -16.17 -1.01 8.40
C LEU A 355 -16.92 -0.09 7.43
N ILE A 356 -16.69 1.23 7.49
CA ILE A 356 -17.26 2.19 6.53
C ILE A 356 -16.76 1.87 5.12
N ASN A 357 -15.45 1.68 4.93
CA ASN A 357 -14.86 1.35 3.64
C ASN A 357 -15.45 0.05 3.07
N SER A 358 -15.55 -0.99 3.90
CA SER A 358 -16.11 -2.30 3.54
C SER A 358 -17.59 -2.20 3.19
N LEU A 359 -18.39 -1.50 4.00
CA LEU A 359 -19.81 -1.29 3.76
C LEU A 359 -20.04 -0.58 2.42
N VAL A 360 -19.32 0.51 2.17
CA VAL A 360 -19.48 1.31 0.94
C VAL A 360 -19.16 0.50 -0.30
N LEU A 361 -17.98 -0.15 -0.32
CA LEU A 361 -17.58 -0.94 -1.49
C LEU A 361 -18.48 -2.16 -1.68
N TYR A 362 -18.81 -2.89 -0.60
CA TYR A 362 -19.67 -4.06 -0.67
C TYR A 362 -21.08 -3.73 -1.19
N VAL A 363 -21.72 -2.69 -0.64
CA VAL A 363 -23.05 -2.23 -1.09
C VAL A 363 -23.02 -1.83 -2.57
N GLY A 364 -21.98 -1.10 -2.99
CA GLY A 364 -21.81 -0.75 -4.40
C GLY A 364 -21.62 -1.97 -5.31
N MET A 365 -20.81 -2.96 -4.90
CA MET A 365 -20.62 -4.20 -5.66
C MET A 365 -21.94 -4.98 -5.82
N GLN A 366 -22.71 -5.10 -4.75
CA GLN A 366 -24.03 -5.76 -4.80
C GLN A 366 -25.01 -5.00 -5.69
N ALA A 367 -25.04 -3.66 -5.60
CA ALA A 367 -25.89 -2.84 -6.44
C ALA A 367 -25.56 -3.00 -7.94
N ILE A 368 -24.27 -2.99 -8.30
CA ILE A 368 -23.80 -3.19 -9.67
C ILE A 368 -24.18 -4.59 -10.17
N GLN A 369 -24.02 -5.61 -9.34
CA GLN A 369 -24.40 -6.98 -9.69
C GLN A 369 -25.92 -7.10 -9.96
N GLN A 370 -26.76 -6.45 -9.15
CA GLN A 370 -28.21 -6.41 -9.36
C GLN A 370 -28.61 -5.67 -10.64
N LEU A 371 -27.90 -4.59 -10.99
CA LEU A 371 -28.11 -3.85 -12.24
C LEU A 371 -27.77 -4.70 -13.47
N GLN A 372 -26.65 -5.40 -13.43
CA GLN A 372 -26.19 -6.24 -14.55
C GLN A 372 -27.05 -7.51 -14.72
N GLY A 373 -27.60 -8.07 -13.64
CA GLY A 373 -28.46 -9.26 -13.68
C GLY A 373 -29.85 -9.03 -14.30
N ARG A 374 -30.32 -7.79 -14.41
CA ARG A 374 -31.62 -7.45 -15.02
C ARG A 374 -31.48 -7.31 -16.54
N SER A 375 -31.46 -8.45 -17.24
CA SER A 375 -31.57 -8.71 -18.70
C SER A 375 -30.95 -7.72 -19.74
N PRO A 376 -30.17 -8.23 -20.72
CA PRO A 376 -29.52 -7.42 -21.76
C PRO A 376 -30.44 -6.85 -22.87
N HIS A 377 -31.75 -7.15 -22.89
CA HIS A 377 -32.66 -6.74 -23.97
C HIS A 377 -33.18 -5.29 -23.91
N ALA A 378 -32.75 -4.49 -22.92
CA ALA A 378 -33.10 -3.07 -22.82
C ALA A 378 -31.89 -2.11 -23.00
N GLN A 379 -30.70 -2.63 -23.27
CA GLN A 379 -29.43 -1.89 -23.16
C GLN A 379 -28.99 -1.16 -24.45
N SER A 380 -29.91 -0.84 -25.34
CA SER A 380 -29.56 -0.12 -26.59
C SER A 380 -29.61 1.40 -26.46
N SER A 381 -29.84 1.98 -25.27
CA SER A 381 -29.82 3.43 -25.09
C SER A 381 -28.87 3.87 -23.98
N ALA A 382 -27.90 4.71 -24.34
CA ALA A 382 -26.89 5.32 -23.46
C ALA A 382 -27.49 6.18 -22.32
N ASN A 383 -28.80 6.47 -22.35
CA ASN A 383 -29.52 7.21 -21.32
C ASN A 383 -30.15 6.30 -20.23
N ALA A 384 -29.97 4.98 -20.30
CA ALA A 384 -30.62 4.04 -19.39
C ALA A 384 -29.91 3.88 -18.03
N PHE A 385 -28.61 4.20 -17.92
CA PHE A 385 -27.85 3.98 -16.69
C PHE A 385 -28.32 4.87 -15.51
N PRO A 386 -28.57 6.18 -15.67
CA PRO A 386 -29.11 7.01 -14.59
C PRO A 386 -30.46 6.48 -14.08
N LEU A 387 -31.37 6.10 -14.98
CA LEU A 387 -32.70 5.56 -14.67
C LEU A 387 -32.65 4.16 -14.04
N ALA A 388 -31.71 3.32 -14.46
CA ALA A 388 -31.52 1.97 -13.91
C ALA A 388 -30.96 2.01 -12.48
N VAL A 389 -30.07 2.94 -12.14
CA VAL A 389 -29.54 3.07 -10.77
C VAL A 389 -30.64 3.41 -9.75
N PHE A 390 -31.63 4.24 -10.13
CA PHE A 390 -32.85 4.45 -9.32
C PHE A 390 -33.65 3.17 -9.08
N SER A 391 -33.44 2.14 -9.89
CA SER A 391 -34.06 0.82 -9.72
C SER A 391 -33.36 -0.05 -8.66
N VAL A 392 -32.22 0.39 -8.09
CA VAL A 392 -31.56 -0.19 -6.90
C VAL A 392 -31.76 0.74 -5.69
N GLY A 393 -33.03 0.99 -5.36
CA GLY A 393 -33.40 1.88 -4.26
C GLY A 393 -32.76 1.50 -2.93
N ALA A 394 -32.61 0.21 -2.61
CA ALA A 394 -32.07 -0.21 -1.31
C ALA A 394 -30.62 0.24 -1.06
N ALA A 395 -29.75 0.19 -2.07
CA ALA A 395 -28.36 0.66 -1.91
C ALA A 395 -28.30 2.18 -1.79
N LEU A 396 -29.14 2.89 -2.55
CA LEU A 396 -29.28 4.34 -2.43
C LEU A 396 -29.82 4.75 -1.05
N ASP A 397 -30.80 4.04 -0.50
CA ASP A 397 -31.33 4.28 0.84
C ASP A 397 -30.19 4.23 1.87
N ILE A 398 -29.32 3.22 1.81
CA ILE A 398 -28.15 3.12 2.70
C ILE A 398 -27.24 4.35 2.56
N PHE A 399 -26.86 4.73 1.34
CA PHE A 399 -25.99 5.89 1.13
C PHE A 399 -26.63 7.22 1.53
N GLN A 400 -27.94 7.37 1.33
CA GLN A 400 -28.71 8.53 1.77
C GLN A 400 -28.78 8.61 3.30
N THR A 401 -29.05 7.49 3.98
CA THR A 401 -29.00 7.40 5.45
C THR A 401 -27.61 7.79 5.96
N LEU A 402 -26.54 7.24 5.39
CA LEU A 402 -25.17 7.57 5.80
C LEU A 402 -24.86 9.06 5.63
N ILE A 403 -25.18 9.66 4.48
CA ILE A 403 -24.87 11.08 4.27
C ILE A 403 -25.74 12.02 5.12
N MET A 404 -26.94 11.61 5.53
CA MET A 404 -27.85 12.47 6.31
C MET A 404 -27.62 12.34 7.83
N ASP A 405 -27.39 11.11 8.32
CA ASP A 405 -27.37 10.84 9.76
C ASP A 405 -25.97 10.95 10.38
N LEU A 406 -24.91 10.77 9.58
CA LEU A 406 -23.55 10.94 10.04
C LEU A 406 -23.23 12.42 10.30
N ASP A 407 -22.42 12.66 11.33
CA ASP A 407 -21.88 13.98 11.58
C ASP A 407 -20.74 14.32 10.59
N THR A 408 -20.12 15.50 10.75
CA THR A 408 -19.09 16.00 9.83
C THR A 408 -17.95 15.00 9.63
N GLU A 409 -17.47 14.37 10.71
CA GLU A 409 -16.39 13.38 10.67
C GLU A 409 -16.84 12.11 9.93
N GLY A 410 -17.99 11.54 10.29
CA GLY A 410 -18.51 10.33 9.65
C GLY A 410 -18.79 10.53 8.17
N ARG A 411 -19.38 11.68 7.80
CA ARG A 411 -19.60 12.05 6.38
C ARG A 411 -18.30 12.16 5.62
N TYR A 412 -17.26 12.77 6.20
CA TYR A 412 -15.96 12.87 5.56
C TYR A 412 -15.34 11.49 5.28
N LEU A 413 -15.46 10.54 6.22
CA LEU A 413 -14.99 9.17 6.06
C LEU A 413 -15.80 8.39 5.00
N PHE A 414 -17.13 8.51 5.03
CA PHE A 414 -18.03 7.93 4.03
C PHE A 414 -17.71 8.44 2.62
N LEU A 415 -17.61 9.76 2.44
CA LEU A 415 -17.28 10.36 1.15
C LEU A 415 -15.90 9.96 0.66
N ASN A 416 -14.92 9.82 1.56
CA ASN A 416 -13.61 9.28 1.23
C ASN A 416 -13.68 7.81 0.75
N ALA A 417 -14.50 6.98 1.39
CA ALA A 417 -14.72 5.59 0.99
C ALA A 417 -15.33 5.49 -0.42
N VAL A 418 -16.26 6.38 -0.75
CA VAL A 418 -16.84 6.52 -2.10
C VAL A 418 -15.78 7.02 -3.10
N ALA A 419 -15.06 8.09 -2.75
CA ALA A 419 -14.03 8.70 -3.60
C ALA A 419 -12.85 7.74 -3.90
N ASN A 420 -12.56 6.80 -3.00
CA ASN A 420 -11.57 5.73 -3.23
C ASN A 420 -11.93 4.81 -4.40
N GLN A 421 -13.16 4.83 -4.88
CA GLN A 421 -13.61 4.01 -6.01
C GLN A 421 -13.54 4.74 -7.35
N LEU A 422 -13.22 6.04 -7.35
CA LEU A 422 -13.08 6.88 -8.55
C LEU A 422 -11.69 6.70 -9.19
N ARG A 423 -11.44 5.52 -9.77
CA ARG A 423 -10.13 5.10 -10.31
C ARG A 423 -10.13 5.16 -11.84
N TYR A 424 -9.64 4.15 -12.54
CA TYR A 424 -9.70 4.06 -14.00
C TYR A 424 -11.13 3.73 -14.50
N PRO A 425 -11.44 3.83 -15.81
CA PRO A 425 -12.74 3.43 -16.35
C PRO A 425 -13.09 1.98 -15.99
N ASN A 426 -14.12 1.79 -15.18
CA ASN A 426 -14.70 0.50 -14.80
C ASN A 426 -16.11 0.73 -14.19
N THR A 427 -16.87 -0.34 -13.96
CA THR A 427 -18.24 -0.25 -13.42
C THR A 427 -18.31 0.42 -12.05
N HIS A 428 -17.34 0.18 -11.16
CA HIS A 428 -17.34 0.79 -9.83
C HIS A 428 -17.12 2.30 -9.93
N THR A 429 -16.13 2.73 -10.71
CA THR A 429 -15.83 4.15 -10.93
C THR A 429 -17.04 4.88 -11.51
N HIS A 430 -17.72 4.29 -12.48
CA HIS A 430 -18.94 4.86 -13.06
C HIS A 430 -20.08 4.95 -12.04
N TYR A 431 -20.35 3.85 -11.32
CA TYR A 431 -21.37 3.81 -10.28
C TYR A 431 -21.13 4.83 -9.16
N PHE A 432 -19.94 4.85 -8.57
CA PHE A 432 -19.64 5.76 -7.45
C PHE A 432 -19.48 7.23 -7.87
N SER A 433 -19.09 7.48 -9.13
CA SER A 433 -19.16 8.83 -9.72
C SER A 433 -20.61 9.33 -9.75
N PHE A 434 -21.52 8.48 -10.25
CA PHE A 434 -22.96 8.78 -10.24
C PHE A 434 -23.49 9.01 -8.82
N ILE A 435 -23.13 8.14 -7.85
CA ILE A 435 -23.57 8.30 -6.45
C ILE A 435 -23.16 9.68 -5.90
N LEU A 436 -21.91 10.10 -6.07
CA LEU A 436 -21.48 11.41 -5.56
C LEU A 436 -22.22 12.57 -6.21
N LEU A 437 -22.37 12.54 -7.53
CA LEU A 437 -23.08 13.57 -8.26
C LEU A 437 -24.57 13.63 -7.89
N TYR A 438 -25.18 12.46 -7.66
CA TYR A 438 -26.56 12.34 -7.17
C TYR A 438 -26.71 12.92 -5.76
N LEU A 439 -25.88 12.51 -4.82
CA LEU A 439 -25.91 13.04 -3.45
C LEU A 439 -25.67 14.55 -3.40
N PHE A 440 -24.83 15.09 -4.29
CA PHE A 440 -24.64 16.53 -4.42
C PHE A 440 -25.91 17.23 -4.93
N ALA A 441 -26.54 16.70 -5.98
CA ALA A 441 -27.70 17.31 -6.62
C ALA A 441 -28.96 17.27 -5.74
N GLU A 442 -29.20 16.16 -5.05
CA GLU A 442 -30.41 15.96 -4.23
C GLU A 442 -30.26 16.46 -2.79
N SER A 443 -29.05 16.82 -2.35
CA SER A 443 -28.87 17.35 -1.01
C SER A 443 -29.50 18.74 -0.88
N ASN A 444 -30.39 18.87 0.10
CA ASN A 444 -30.94 20.16 0.54
C ASN A 444 -30.04 20.87 1.56
N GLN A 445 -28.96 20.23 2.03
CA GLN A 445 -28.02 20.81 2.99
C GLN A 445 -26.72 21.21 2.28
N GLU A 446 -26.37 22.49 2.37
CA GLU A 446 -25.17 23.06 1.73
C GLU A 446 -23.88 22.43 2.28
N ILE A 447 -23.84 22.08 3.58
CA ILE A 447 -22.69 21.42 4.19
C ILE A 447 -22.34 20.07 3.52
N ILE A 448 -23.33 19.33 3.02
CA ILE A 448 -23.07 18.06 2.31
C ILE A 448 -22.43 18.35 0.95
N GLN A 449 -22.93 19.36 0.23
CA GLN A 449 -22.36 19.80 -1.05
C GLN A 449 -20.93 20.30 -0.88
N GLU A 450 -20.67 21.09 0.17
CA GLU A 450 -19.34 21.54 0.54
C GLU A 450 -18.40 20.37 0.83
N GLN A 451 -18.82 19.39 1.64
CA GLN A 451 -17.99 18.23 1.98
C GLN A 451 -17.68 17.34 0.77
N ILE A 452 -18.65 17.09 -0.12
CA ILE A 452 -18.41 16.37 -1.39
C ILE A 452 -17.34 17.11 -2.19
N THR A 453 -17.50 18.43 -2.35
CA THR A 453 -16.57 19.26 -3.10
C THR A 453 -15.17 19.24 -2.47
N ARG A 454 -15.08 19.36 -1.15
CA ARG A 454 -13.82 19.32 -0.39
C ARG A 454 -13.08 18.01 -0.59
N VAL A 455 -13.75 16.86 -0.49
CA VAL A 455 -13.14 15.53 -0.67
C VAL A 455 -12.59 15.34 -2.10
N LEU A 456 -13.29 15.86 -3.11
CA LEU A 456 -12.79 15.84 -4.48
C LEU A 456 -11.60 16.79 -4.66
N LEU A 457 -11.71 18.02 -4.15
CA LEU A 457 -10.71 19.07 -4.33
C LEU A 457 -9.39 18.75 -3.61
N GLU A 458 -9.45 18.29 -2.35
CA GLU A 458 -8.24 18.00 -1.57
C GLU A 458 -7.36 16.94 -2.25
N ARG A 459 -7.97 16.05 -3.03
CA ARG A 459 -7.28 15.04 -3.85
C ARG A 459 -6.71 15.57 -5.16
N LEU A 460 -7.11 16.75 -5.60
CA LEU A 460 -6.64 17.37 -6.86
C LEU A 460 -5.59 18.48 -6.62
N ILE A 461 -5.55 19.08 -5.44
CA ILE A 461 -4.57 20.13 -5.09
C ILE A 461 -3.17 19.59 -4.76
N VAL A 462 -3.02 18.26 -4.67
CA VAL A 462 -1.73 17.61 -4.48
C VAL A 462 -1.00 17.36 -5.79
N ASN A 463 0.26 16.96 -5.71
CA ASN A 463 1.06 16.61 -6.88
C ASN A 463 0.46 15.39 -7.60
N ARG A 464 0.63 15.36 -8.93
CA ARG A 464 0.31 14.18 -9.74
C ARG A 464 1.01 12.93 -9.18
N PRO A 465 0.42 11.72 -9.36
CA PRO A 465 -0.72 11.43 -10.22
C PRO A 465 -2.08 11.73 -9.56
N HIS A 466 -3.12 11.87 -10.39
CA HIS A 466 -4.52 12.01 -9.98
C HIS A 466 -5.34 10.85 -10.57
N PRO A 467 -6.25 10.22 -9.82
CA PRO A 467 -7.11 9.17 -10.36
C PRO A 467 -8.01 9.69 -11.50
N TRP A 468 -8.17 8.89 -12.56
CA TRP A 468 -8.93 9.31 -13.76
C TRP A 468 -10.39 9.65 -13.43
N GLY A 469 -11.09 8.78 -12.70
CA GLY A 469 -12.49 8.92 -12.33
C GLY A 469 -12.72 10.08 -11.38
N LEU A 470 -11.73 10.41 -10.55
CA LEU A 470 -11.76 11.58 -9.69
C LEU A 470 -11.80 12.86 -10.54
N LEU A 471 -10.89 12.98 -11.52
CA LEU A 471 -10.87 14.11 -12.46
C LEU A 471 -12.19 14.22 -13.22
N ILE A 472 -12.67 13.10 -13.77
CA ILE A 472 -13.93 13.04 -14.51
C ILE A 472 -15.12 13.51 -13.66
N THR A 473 -15.24 13.01 -12.44
CA THR A 473 -16.33 13.38 -11.53
C THR A 473 -16.28 14.87 -11.17
N PHE A 474 -15.08 15.40 -10.92
CA PHE A 474 -14.89 16.80 -10.60
C PHE A 474 -15.16 17.73 -11.81
N ILE A 475 -14.72 17.33 -13.01
CA ILE A 475 -14.99 18.05 -14.25
C ILE A 475 -16.50 18.12 -14.52
N GLU A 476 -17.22 17.02 -14.33
CA GLU A 476 -18.68 16.96 -14.48
C GLU A 476 -19.39 17.88 -13.48
N LEU A 477 -18.97 17.86 -12.22
CA LEU A 477 -19.51 18.73 -11.16
C LEU A 477 -19.32 20.23 -11.49
N ILE A 478 -18.19 20.57 -12.13
CA ILE A 478 -17.85 21.95 -12.51
C ILE A 478 -18.56 22.40 -13.79
N LYS A 479 -18.61 21.54 -14.82
CA LYS A 479 -19.05 21.92 -16.17
C LYS A 479 -20.56 21.80 -16.36
N ASN A 480 -21.21 20.86 -15.67
CA ASN A 480 -22.63 20.64 -15.87
C ASN A 480 -23.45 21.68 -15.08
N PRO A 481 -24.25 22.53 -15.76
CA PRO A 481 -25.02 23.59 -15.11
C PRO A 481 -26.06 23.05 -14.11
N ARG A 482 -26.44 21.76 -14.21
CA ARG A 482 -27.35 21.10 -13.24
C ARG A 482 -26.86 21.25 -11.80
N TYR A 483 -25.56 21.15 -11.56
CA TYR A 483 -25.02 21.18 -10.20
C TYR A 483 -24.83 22.61 -9.67
N ASN A 484 -24.70 23.59 -10.57
CA ASN A 484 -24.59 25.01 -10.26
C ASN A 484 -23.48 25.32 -9.23
N LEU A 485 -22.34 24.61 -9.32
CA LEU A 485 -21.27 24.66 -8.30
C LEU A 485 -20.72 26.07 -8.10
N TRP A 486 -20.40 26.79 -9.18
CA TRP A 486 -19.78 28.13 -9.15
C TRP A 486 -20.62 29.20 -8.45
N ASN A 487 -21.91 28.95 -8.26
CA ASN A 487 -22.83 29.88 -7.60
C ASN A 487 -23.12 29.49 -6.13
N ARG A 488 -22.49 28.44 -5.60
CA ARG A 488 -22.62 28.04 -4.19
C ARG A 488 -21.83 28.98 -3.27
N SER A 489 -22.33 29.21 -2.06
CA SER A 489 -21.74 30.23 -1.16
C SER A 489 -20.34 29.84 -0.69
N PHE A 490 -20.11 28.55 -0.43
CA PHE A 490 -18.81 28.02 0.00
C PHE A 490 -17.71 28.07 -1.08
N ILE A 491 -18.04 28.31 -2.35
CA ILE A 491 -17.03 28.55 -3.41
C ILE A 491 -16.54 29.99 -3.38
N ARG A 492 -17.43 30.94 -3.02
CA ARG A 492 -17.16 32.38 -3.02
C ARG A 492 -16.92 32.96 -1.63
N CYS A 493 -16.77 32.10 -0.62
CA CYS A 493 -16.60 32.55 0.76
C CYS A 493 -15.26 33.25 1.01
N ALA A 494 -14.24 32.98 0.19
CA ALA A 494 -12.95 33.65 0.22
C ALA A 494 -12.30 33.69 -1.17
N PRO A 495 -11.63 34.80 -1.56
CA PRO A 495 -10.94 34.92 -2.85
C PRO A 495 -9.88 33.84 -3.08
N GLU A 496 -9.24 33.35 -2.03
CA GLU A 496 -8.23 32.29 -2.10
C GLU A 496 -8.84 30.95 -2.52
N ILE A 497 -10.05 30.66 -2.03
CA ILE A 497 -10.79 29.44 -2.38
C ILE A 497 -11.22 29.51 -3.85
N GLU A 498 -11.77 30.64 -4.28
CA GLU A 498 -12.15 30.84 -5.68
C GLU A 498 -10.96 30.66 -6.64
N LYS A 499 -9.82 31.27 -6.34
CA LYS A 499 -8.57 31.09 -7.10
C LYS A 499 -8.08 29.65 -7.11
N LEU A 500 -8.23 28.92 -6.01
CA LEU A 500 -7.88 27.50 -5.93
C LEU A 500 -8.75 26.67 -6.89
N PHE A 501 -10.07 26.89 -6.89
CA PHE A 501 -10.99 26.22 -7.80
C PHE A 501 -10.70 26.56 -9.27
N GLU A 502 -10.42 27.82 -9.58
CA GLU A 502 -10.01 28.22 -10.93
C GLU A 502 -8.73 27.51 -11.37
N SER A 503 -7.72 27.45 -10.50
CA SER A 503 -6.44 26.79 -10.78
C SER A 503 -6.62 25.29 -11.08
N VAL A 504 -7.41 24.59 -10.26
CA VAL A 504 -7.70 23.17 -10.46
C VAL A 504 -8.58 22.94 -11.70
N SER A 505 -9.58 23.79 -11.93
CA SER A 505 -10.41 23.74 -13.14
C SER A 505 -9.56 23.87 -14.40
N ARG A 506 -8.62 24.83 -14.43
CA ARG A 506 -7.66 25.00 -15.53
C ARG A 506 -6.76 23.78 -15.72
N SER A 507 -6.25 23.19 -14.64
CA SER A 507 -5.38 22.00 -14.70
C SER A 507 -6.11 20.74 -15.18
N CYS A 508 -7.46 20.72 -15.04
CA CYS A 508 -8.36 19.66 -15.50
C CYS A 508 -8.96 19.93 -16.90
N GLY A 509 -8.44 20.87 -17.68
CA GLY A 509 -8.96 21.19 -19.02
C GLY A 509 -10.09 22.23 -19.04
N GLY A 510 -10.06 23.18 -18.10
CA GLY A 510 -10.86 24.40 -18.11
C GLY A 510 -10.39 25.39 -19.19
N PRO A 511 -11.21 26.39 -19.55
CA PRO A 511 -10.84 27.39 -20.54
C PRO A 511 -9.57 28.14 -20.13
N LYS A 512 -8.60 28.25 -21.05
CA LYS A 512 -7.44 29.13 -20.87
C LYS A 512 -7.92 30.58 -20.86
N PRO A 513 -7.32 31.47 -20.03
CA PRO A 513 -7.63 32.89 -20.12
C PRO A 513 -7.31 33.39 -21.53
N VAL A 514 -8.15 34.27 -22.04
CA VAL A 514 -7.79 35.14 -23.17
C VAL A 514 -6.57 35.93 -22.68
N GLU A 515 -5.42 35.77 -23.33
CA GLU A 515 -4.26 36.61 -23.04
C GLU A 515 -4.67 38.07 -23.22
N GLU A 516 -4.78 38.79 -22.11
CA GLU A 516 -4.77 40.24 -22.13
C GLU A 516 -3.38 40.66 -22.64
N SER A 517 -3.33 40.94 -23.94
CA SER A 517 -2.43 41.86 -24.60
C SER A 517 -0.99 41.91 -24.05
N MET A 518 -0.09 41.29 -24.79
CA MET A 518 1.32 41.70 -24.84
C MET A 518 1.41 43.23 -24.83
N VAL A 519 1.89 43.79 -23.73
CA VAL A 519 2.48 45.14 -23.72
C VAL A 519 3.93 44.95 -24.16
N PRO A 520 4.35 45.47 -25.33
CA PRO A 520 5.76 45.46 -25.68
C PRO A 520 6.45 46.71 -25.10
N GLY A 521 7.48 46.51 -24.28
CA GLY A 521 8.43 47.55 -23.85
C GLY A 521 9.57 46.87 -23.09
N TRP A 522 10.79 46.74 -23.64
CA TRP A 522 11.87 47.76 -23.57
C TRP A 522 11.99 48.27 -22.12
N VAL A 523 12.98 47.86 -21.30
CA VAL A 523 14.46 47.84 -21.46
C VAL A 523 15.05 46.68 -20.67
#